data_AF-A0A1A3MWD1-F1
#
_entry.id   AF-A0A1A3MWD1-F1
#
_cell.length_a   1.000
_cell.length_b   1.000
_cell.length_c   1.000
_cell.angle_alpha   90.00
_cell.angle_beta   90.00
_cell.angle_gamma   90.00
#
_symmetry.space_group_name_H-M   'P 1'
#
loop_
_entity.id
_entity.type
_entity.pdbx_description
1 polymer ?
#
loop_
_entity_poly.entity_id
_entity_poly.type
_entity_poly.pdbx_seq_one_letter_code
_entity_poly.pdbx_strand_id
1 'polypeptide(L)'
;MRVLPATDIVAAALLRYGLVIVIGWIGLLKFAHYEAHQIAPLVTHSPFMGWFYNIWSEYTFSALLGVMEVSAAVLLAIKPIAPRLSVLGSLLSVLLFVSTISFLITTPGISEPAGGGFPAITLLAEFLLKDIVLLGASFWTLADAIRSGWLRGQPG
;
A
#
# COMPACT_ATOMS: atom_id res chain seq x y z
N MET A 1 26.45 21.40 -2.57
CA MET A 1 25.26 20.75 -1.99
C MET A 1 24.15 21.80 -1.87
N ARG A 2 23.07 21.73 -2.66
CA ARG A 2 21.89 22.58 -2.42
C ARG A 2 21.22 22.05 -1.16
N VAL A 3 21.26 22.83 -0.08
CA VAL A 3 20.48 22.54 1.12
C VAL A 3 19.02 22.55 0.71
N LEU A 4 18.32 21.41 0.84
CA LEU A 4 16.88 21.37 0.60
C LEU A 4 16.22 22.32 1.59
N PRO A 5 15.28 23.18 1.16
CA PRO A 5 14.53 24.02 2.09
C PRO A 5 13.87 23.13 3.15
N ALA A 6 13.75 23.64 4.39
CA ALA A 6 13.23 22.86 5.52
C ALA A 6 11.86 22.20 5.22
N THR A 7 11.07 22.83 4.34
CA THR A 7 9.80 22.32 3.82
C THR A 7 9.93 20.96 3.14
N ASP A 8 10.97 20.73 2.34
CA ASP A 8 11.16 19.48 1.58
C ASP A 8 11.51 18.32 2.52
N ILE A 9 12.30 18.60 3.57
CA ILE A 9 12.66 17.61 4.59
C ILE A 9 11.41 17.18 5.37
N VAL A 10 10.59 18.15 5.79
CA VAL A 10 9.36 17.89 6.52
C VAL A 10 8.36 17.15 5.63
N ALA A 11 8.17 17.58 4.38
CA ALA A 11 7.28 16.90 3.42
C ALA A 11 7.71 15.45 3.17
N ALA A 12 9.01 15.21 2.96
CA ALA A 12 9.59 13.87 2.80
C ALA A 12 9.34 12.97 4.02
N ALA A 13 9.52 13.51 5.22
CA ALA A 13 9.30 12.77 6.46
C ALA A 13 7.81 12.46 6.66
N LEU A 14 6.93 13.44 6.49
CA LEU A 14 5.48 13.27 6.60
C LEU A 14 4.95 12.25 5.59
N LEU A 15 5.40 12.32 4.33
CA LEU A 15 4.97 11.38 3.30
C LEU A 15 5.42 9.96 3.61
N ARG A 16 6.69 9.77 4.01
CA ARG A 16 7.21 8.43 4.35
C ARG A 16 6.53 7.88 5.61
N TYR A 17 6.52 8.62 6.70
CA TYR A 17 6.01 8.10 7.97
C TYR A 17 4.49 8.05 8.00
N GLY A 18 3.79 8.92 7.26
CA GLY A 18 2.38 8.77 6.97
C GLY A 18 2.09 7.46 6.25
N LEU A 19 2.87 7.13 5.22
CA LEU A 19 2.76 5.85 4.51
C LEU A 19 3.04 4.65 5.43
N VAL A 20 4.10 4.72 6.27
CA VAL A 20 4.42 3.68 7.27
C VAL A 20 3.26 3.47 8.24
N ILE A 21 2.68 4.54 8.77
CA ILE A 21 1.57 4.46 9.72
C ILE A 21 0.36 3.84 9.04
N VAL A 22 -0.01 4.30 7.84
CA VAL A 22 -1.18 3.78 7.12
C VAL A 22 -1.01 2.28 6.84
N ILE A 23 0.10 1.88 6.21
CA ILE A 23 0.35 0.47 5.85
C ILE A 23 0.48 -0.40 7.11
N GLY A 24 1.20 0.07 8.12
CA GLY A 24 1.38 -0.66 9.37
C GLY A 24 0.06 -0.86 10.09
N TRP A 25 -0.80 0.17 10.13
CA TRP A 25 -2.10 0.09 10.80
C TRP A 25 -3.06 -0.85 10.08
N ILE A 26 -3.23 -0.70 8.76
CA ILE A 26 -4.10 -1.61 7.98
C ILE A 26 -3.58 -3.05 8.04
N GLY A 27 -2.26 -3.24 7.99
CA GLY A 27 -1.63 -4.56 8.11
C GLY A 27 -1.84 -5.22 9.45
N LEU A 28 -1.79 -4.47 10.55
CA LEU A 28 -2.11 -5.01 11.88
C LEU A 28 -3.58 -5.38 12.00
N LEU A 29 -4.49 -4.64 11.37
CA LEU A 29 -5.92 -4.98 11.40
C LEU A 29 -6.22 -6.27 10.64
N LYS A 30 -5.41 -6.68 9.65
CA LYS A 30 -5.60 -7.93 8.89
C LYS A 30 -5.57 -9.21 9.72
N PHE A 31 -5.05 -9.16 10.94
CA PHE A 31 -5.08 -10.29 11.88
C PHE A 31 -6.43 -10.43 12.60
N ALA A 32 -7.32 -9.44 12.48
CA ALA A 32 -8.67 -9.48 13.02
C ALA A 32 -9.63 -10.21 12.06
N HIS A 33 -10.54 -11.01 12.62
CA HIS A 33 -11.47 -11.82 11.82
C HIS A 33 -12.43 -10.97 11.00
N TYR A 34 -12.82 -9.81 11.50
CA TYR A 34 -13.76 -8.93 10.79
C TYR A 34 -13.14 -8.31 9.52
N GLU A 35 -11.82 -8.07 9.50
CA GLU A 35 -11.12 -7.60 8.30
C GLU A 35 -11.09 -8.66 7.20
N ALA A 36 -10.90 -9.93 7.58
CA ALA A 36 -10.91 -11.04 6.62
C ALA A 36 -12.24 -11.10 5.85
N HIS A 37 -13.37 -10.95 6.54
CA HIS A 37 -14.70 -10.94 5.93
C HIS A 37 -14.94 -9.70 5.05
N GLN A 38 -14.37 -8.55 5.40
CA GLN A 38 -14.53 -7.32 4.60
C GLN A 38 -13.77 -7.38 3.26
N ILE A 39 -12.59 -7.99 3.24
CA ILE A 39 -11.80 -8.11 2.00
C ILE A 39 -12.18 -9.32 1.16
N ALA A 40 -12.83 -10.32 1.73
CA ALA A 40 -13.30 -11.51 1.02
C ALA A 40 -13.98 -11.19 -0.32
N PRO A 41 -15.01 -10.33 -0.41
CA PRO A 41 -15.68 -10.05 -1.68
C PRO A 41 -14.75 -9.40 -2.72
N LEU A 42 -13.85 -8.50 -2.31
CA LEU A 42 -12.88 -7.86 -3.22
C LEU A 42 -11.95 -8.89 -3.87
N VAL A 43 -11.50 -9.86 -3.07
CA VAL A 43 -10.52 -10.87 -3.47
C VAL A 43 -11.17 -11.96 -4.32
N THR A 44 -12.37 -12.42 -3.94
CA THR A 44 -13.10 -13.47 -4.66
C THR A 44 -13.41 -13.07 -6.11
N HIS A 45 -13.69 -11.79 -6.35
CA HIS A 45 -13.96 -11.28 -7.70
C HIS A 45 -12.69 -10.89 -8.48
N SER A 46 -11.51 -10.93 -7.85
CA SER A 46 -10.26 -10.62 -8.54
C SER A 46 -9.75 -11.82 -9.34
N PRO A 47 -9.47 -11.66 -10.66
CA PRO A 47 -8.91 -12.73 -11.48
C PRO A 47 -7.50 -13.15 -11.04
N PHE A 48 -6.77 -12.29 -10.32
CA PHE A 48 -5.41 -12.55 -9.88
C PHE A 48 -5.31 -13.24 -8.52
N MET A 49 -6.30 -13.05 -7.64
CA MET A 49 -6.24 -13.53 -6.25
C MET A 49 -7.40 -14.45 -5.86
N GLY A 50 -8.52 -14.45 -6.60
CA GLY A 50 -9.71 -15.22 -6.23
C GLY A 50 -9.49 -16.74 -6.18
N TRP A 51 -8.52 -17.26 -6.95
CA TRP A 51 -8.14 -18.67 -6.90
C TRP A 51 -7.53 -19.09 -5.55
N PHE A 52 -6.99 -18.15 -4.77
CA PHE A 52 -6.35 -18.44 -3.49
C PHE A 52 -7.34 -19.01 -2.47
N TYR A 53 -8.59 -18.55 -2.51
CA TYR A 53 -9.66 -19.05 -1.63
C TYR A 53 -10.10 -20.49 -1.93
N ASN A 54 -9.69 -21.07 -3.06
CA ASN A 54 -9.89 -22.49 -3.32
C ASN A 54 -8.89 -23.39 -2.56
N ILE A 55 -7.81 -22.81 -2.04
CA ILE A 55 -6.71 -23.54 -1.38
C ILE A 55 -6.64 -23.19 0.10
N TRP A 56 -6.92 -21.93 0.46
CA TRP A 56 -6.77 -21.40 1.81
C TRP A 56 -8.02 -20.63 2.26
N SER A 57 -8.20 -20.50 3.57
CA SER A 57 -9.30 -19.70 4.14
C SER A 57 -9.10 -18.19 3.94
N GLU A 58 -10.20 -17.44 3.96
CA GLU A 58 -10.21 -15.97 3.95
C GLU A 58 -9.33 -15.39 5.06
N TYR A 59 -9.36 -16.00 6.25
CA TYR A 59 -8.53 -15.59 7.39
C TYR A 59 -7.04 -15.77 7.09
N THR A 60 -6.64 -16.93 6.54
CA THR A 60 -5.24 -17.20 6.21
C THR A 60 -4.72 -16.21 5.16
N PHE A 61 -5.50 -15.93 4.13
CA PHE A 61 -5.15 -14.92 3.13
C PHE A 61 -5.00 -13.53 3.75
N SER A 62 -5.98 -13.11 4.57
CA SER A 62 -5.93 -11.83 5.30
C SER A 62 -4.66 -11.74 6.15
N ALA A 63 -4.37 -12.77 6.95
CA ALA A 63 -3.16 -12.80 7.79
C ALA A 63 -1.87 -12.73 6.97
N LEU A 64 -1.79 -13.42 5.82
CA LEU A 64 -0.63 -13.34 4.92
C LEU A 64 -0.45 -11.94 4.33
N LEU A 65 -1.54 -11.29 3.91
CA LEU A 65 -1.50 -9.87 3.52
C LEU A 65 -1.05 -8.99 4.67
N GLY A 66 -1.53 -9.25 5.89
CA GLY A 66 -1.12 -8.52 7.09
C GLY A 66 0.38 -8.61 7.36
N VAL A 67 0.96 -9.80 7.22
CA VAL A 67 2.42 -10.00 7.32
C VAL A 67 3.15 -9.19 6.25
N MET A 68 2.66 -9.19 5.02
CA MET A 68 3.26 -8.43 3.91
C MET A 68 3.19 -6.92 4.15
N GLU A 69 2.04 -6.40 4.58
CA GLU A 69 1.83 -4.98 4.89
C GLU A 69 2.71 -4.53 6.06
N VAL A 70 2.70 -5.26 7.19
CA VAL A 70 3.55 -4.95 8.35
C VAL A 70 5.04 -5.00 7.98
N SER A 71 5.46 -5.98 7.19
CA SER A 71 6.84 -6.07 6.71
C SER A 71 7.21 -4.89 5.82
N ALA A 72 6.32 -4.48 4.91
CA ALA A 72 6.53 -3.30 4.07
C ALA A 72 6.65 -2.01 4.90
N ALA A 73 5.80 -1.84 5.92
CA ALA A 73 5.86 -0.70 6.83
C ALA A 73 7.19 -0.63 7.60
N VAL A 74 7.66 -1.76 8.15
CA VAL A 74 8.95 -1.84 8.85
C VAL A 74 10.11 -1.51 7.90
N LEU A 75 10.11 -2.07 6.69
CA LEU A 75 11.14 -1.80 5.68
C LEU A 75 11.11 -0.33 5.22
N LEU A 76 9.95 0.29 5.07
CA LEU A 76 9.83 1.72 4.77
C LEU A 76 10.40 2.60 5.90
N ALA A 77 10.13 2.24 7.15
CA ALA A 77 10.58 2.98 8.32
C ALA A 77 12.10 2.95 8.51
N ILE A 78 12.77 1.85 8.12
CA ILE A 78 14.22 1.66 8.36
C ILE A 78 15.13 2.51 7.45
N LYS A 79 14.56 3.27 6.50
CA LYS A 79 15.31 4.10 5.54
C LYS A 79 16.45 4.96 6.14
N PRO A 80 16.31 5.61 7.31
CA PRO A 80 17.41 6.41 7.88
C PRO A 80 18.68 5.58 8.10
N ILE A 81 18.52 4.32 8.53
CA ILE A 81 19.60 3.41 8.88
C ILE A 81 20.05 2.63 7.63
N ALA A 82 19.11 2.01 6.92
CA ALA A 82 19.39 1.12 5.79
C ALA A 82 18.52 1.46 4.55
N PRO A 83 18.90 2.46 3.74
CA PRO A 83 18.12 2.86 2.56
C PRO A 83 17.91 1.75 1.54
N ARG A 84 18.88 0.84 1.39
CA ARG A 84 18.79 -0.29 0.46
C ARG A 84 17.67 -1.27 0.84
N LEU A 85 17.46 -1.50 2.14
CA LEU A 85 16.34 -2.33 2.60
C LEU A 85 15.00 -1.61 2.42
N SER A 86 14.98 -0.28 2.57
CA SER A 86 13.78 0.51 2.29
C SER A 86 13.32 0.45 0.83
N VAL A 87 14.20 0.14 -0.13
CA VAL A 87 13.80 -0.11 -1.53
C VAL A 87 12.84 -1.28 -1.61
N LEU A 88 13.10 -2.38 -0.87
CA LEU A 88 12.21 -3.54 -0.84
C LEU A 88 10.86 -3.19 -0.24
N GLY A 89 10.84 -2.42 0.86
CA GLY A 89 9.60 -1.93 1.48
C GLY A 89 8.77 -1.08 0.52
N SER A 90 9.41 -0.16 -0.19
CA SER A 90 8.73 0.67 -1.19
C SER A 90 8.22 -0.14 -2.38
N LEU A 91 8.96 -1.15 -2.87
CA LEU A 91 8.50 -2.04 -3.93
C LEU A 91 7.29 -2.87 -3.50
N LEU A 92 7.33 -3.44 -2.29
CA LEU A 92 6.19 -4.16 -1.71
C LEU A 92 4.97 -3.25 -1.60
N SER A 93 5.15 -2.01 -1.12
CA SER A 93 4.10 -1.01 -1.04
C SER A 93 3.48 -0.68 -2.40
N VAL A 94 4.30 -0.50 -3.44
CA VAL A 94 3.81 -0.30 -4.82
C VAL A 94 2.96 -1.48 -5.27
N LEU A 95 3.41 -2.72 -5.04
CA LEU A 95 2.66 -3.92 -5.43
C LEU A 95 1.33 -4.03 -4.69
N LEU A 96 1.31 -3.75 -3.38
CA LEU A 96 0.10 -3.75 -2.57
C LEU A 96 -0.94 -2.75 -3.10
N PHE A 97 -0.54 -1.50 -3.38
CA PHE A 97 -1.48 -0.49 -3.87
C PHE A 97 -1.89 -0.69 -5.34
N VAL A 98 -1.02 -1.24 -6.19
CA VAL A 98 -1.44 -1.66 -7.54
C VAL A 98 -2.50 -2.76 -7.44
N SER A 99 -2.31 -3.71 -6.53
CA SER A 99 -3.30 -4.75 -6.26
C SER A 99 -4.63 -4.17 -5.77
N THR A 100 -4.63 -3.24 -4.81
CA THR A 100 -5.89 -2.66 -4.31
C THR A 100 -6.59 -1.79 -5.35
N ILE A 101 -5.84 -1.00 -6.12
CA ILE A 101 -6.42 -0.21 -7.24
C ILE A 101 -7.00 -1.13 -8.32
N SER A 102 -6.41 -2.32 -8.54
CA SER A 102 -6.99 -3.28 -9.50
C SER A 102 -8.40 -3.73 -9.11
N PHE A 103 -8.77 -3.70 -7.82
CA PHE A 103 -10.11 -4.02 -7.35
C PHE A 103 -11.15 -2.99 -7.80
N LEU A 104 -10.78 -1.73 -8.04
CA LEU A 104 -11.70 -0.72 -8.60
C LEU A 104 -12.18 -1.08 -10.02
N ILE A 105 -11.38 -1.85 -10.74
CA ILE A 105 -11.67 -2.25 -12.13
C ILE A 105 -12.27 -3.65 -12.18
N THR A 106 -11.78 -4.57 -11.34
CA THR A 106 -12.14 -5.99 -11.39
C THR A 106 -13.33 -6.36 -10.53
N THR A 107 -13.65 -5.59 -9.48
CA THR A 107 -14.77 -5.89 -8.58
C THR A 107 -16.09 -5.36 -9.14
N PRO A 108 -17.15 -6.18 -9.25
CA PRO A 108 -18.48 -5.70 -9.56
C PRO A 108 -19.08 -4.91 -8.39
N GLY A 109 -19.96 -3.93 -8.65
CA GLY A 109 -20.63 -3.14 -7.60
C GLY A 109 -19.89 -1.87 -7.16
N ILE A 110 -18.95 -1.38 -7.97
CA ILE A 110 -18.20 -0.14 -7.72
C ILE A 110 -19.04 1.11 -8.03
N SER A 111 -19.93 1.05 -9.03
CA SER A 111 -20.85 2.14 -9.36
C SER A 111 -22.04 2.16 -8.42
N GLU A 112 -22.42 3.34 -7.92
CA GLU A 112 -23.54 3.54 -7.00
C GLU A 112 -24.88 3.64 -7.76
N PRO A 113 -25.79 2.65 -7.64
CA PRO A 113 -27.07 2.68 -8.34
C PRO A 113 -27.97 3.82 -7.88
N ALA A 114 -27.90 4.22 -6.61
CA ALA A 114 -28.69 5.33 -6.08
C ALA A 114 -28.30 6.69 -6.70
N GLY A 115 -27.05 6.80 -7.17
CA GLY A 115 -26.53 7.97 -7.89
C GLY A 115 -26.76 7.95 -9.40
N GLY A 116 -27.50 6.97 -9.92
CA GLY A 116 -27.73 6.80 -11.37
C GLY A 116 -26.63 6.01 -12.09
N GLY A 117 -25.76 5.31 -11.35
CA GLY A 117 -24.60 4.60 -11.89
C GLY A 117 -23.38 5.50 -12.08
N PHE A 118 -22.41 5.03 -12.86
CA PHE A 118 -21.15 5.76 -13.07
C PHE A 118 -21.42 7.16 -13.67
N PRO A 119 -20.82 8.26 -13.14
CA PRO A 119 -19.61 8.32 -12.30
C PRO A 119 -19.84 8.28 -10.78
N ALA A 120 -21.07 8.12 -10.29
CA ALA A 120 -21.29 7.92 -8.86
C ALA A 120 -20.72 6.56 -8.44
N ILE A 121 -19.93 6.54 -7.36
CA ILE A 121 -19.24 5.35 -6.85
C ILE A 121 -19.66 5.04 -5.42
N THR A 122 -19.54 3.78 -5.02
CA THR A 122 -19.91 3.32 -3.67
C THR A 122 -18.87 3.74 -2.62
N LEU A 123 -19.25 3.75 -1.33
CA LEU A 123 -18.32 4.03 -0.22
C LEU A 123 -17.06 3.15 -0.22
N LEU A 124 -17.20 1.90 -0.67
CA LEU A 124 -16.08 0.97 -0.84
C LEU A 124 -15.10 1.45 -1.92
N ALA A 125 -15.64 1.90 -3.06
CA ALA A 125 -14.84 2.44 -4.15
C ALA A 125 -14.17 3.77 -3.77
N GLU A 126 -14.87 4.64 -3.03
CA GLU A 126 -14.27 5.86 -2.46
C GLU A 126 -13.10 5.54 -1.52
N PHE A 127 -13.26 4.52 -0.67
CA PHE A 127 -12.21 4.06 0.22
C PHE A 127 -10.97 3.58 -0.55
N LEU A 128 -11.15 2.86 -1.66
CA LEU A 128 -10.05 2.40 -2.52
C LEU A 128 -9.43 3.54 -3.35
N LEU A 129 -10.18 4.61 -3.65
CA LEU A 129 -9.69 5.71 -4.48
C LEU A 129 -8.47 6.42 -3.85
N LYS A 130 -8.43 6.51 -2.52
CA LYS A 130 -7.31 7.11 -1.79
C LYS A 130 -5.99 6.35 -2.01
N ASP A 131 -6.06 5.08 -2.37
CA ASP A 131 -4.87 4.24 -2.60
C ASP A 131 -4.09 4.72 -3.84
N ILE A 132 -4.70 5.48 -4.74
CA ILE A 132 -3.99 6.15 -5.85
C ILE A 132 -2.93 7.13 -5.31
N VAL A 133 -3.27 7.88 -4.26
CA VAL A 133 -2.33 8.80 -3.60
C VAL A 133 -1.23 8.01 -2.89
N LEU A 134 -1.58 6.91 -2.23
CA LEU A 134 -0.64 6.04 -1.53
C LEU A 134 0.31 5.31 -2.49
N LEU A 135 -0.16 4.96 -3.69
CA LEU A 135 0.69 4.47 -4.78
C LEU A 135 1.71 5.53 -5.20
N GLY A 136 1.27 6.78 -5.38
CA GLY A 136 2.16 7.91 -5.64
C GLY A 136 3.22 8.10 -4.55
N ALA A 137 2.81 8.04 -3.28
CA ALA A 137 3.72 8.08 -2.14
C ALA A 137 4.71 6.90 -2.13
N SER A 138 4.27 5.72 -2.53
CA SER A 138 5.10 4.51 -2.63
C SER A 138 6.20 4.67 -3.68
N PHE A 139 5.85 5.17 -4.88
CA PHE A 139 6.85 5.49 -5.91
C PHE A 139 7.81 6.60 -5.47
N TRP A 140 7.30 7.62 -4.77
CA TRP A 140 8.16 8.68 -4.24
C TRP A 140 9.16 8.13 -3.22
N THR A 141 8.71 7.29 -2.27
CA THR A 141 9.61 6.69 -1.27
C THR A 141 10.61 5.73 -1.90
N LEU A 142 10.24 5.03 -2.98
CA LEU A 142 11.14 4.20 -3.78
C LEU A 142 12.26 5.04 -4.39
N ALA A 143 11.90 6.12 -5.08
CA ALA A 143 12.87 7.02 -5.71
C ALA A 143 13.82 7.65 -4.68
N ASP A 144 13.29 8.08 -3.52
CA ASP A 144 14.09 8.64 -2.42
C ASP A 144 15.02 7.59 -1.78
N ALA A 145 14.55 6.34 -1.61
CA ALA A 145 15.35 5.25 -1.07
C ALA A 145 16.51 4.87 -2.01
N ILE A 146 16.24 4.77 -3.32
CA ILE A 146 17.28 4.53 -4.34
C ILE A 146 18.31 5.66 -4.29
N ARG A 147 17.88 6.92 -4.38
CA ARG A 147 18.79 8.08 -4.35
C ARG A 147 19.68 8.08 -3.10
N SER A 148 19.09 7.80 -1.94
CA SER A 148 19.82 7.75 -0.66
C SER A 148 20.78 6.55 -0.55
N GLY A 149 20.45 5.41 -1.17
CA GLY A 149 21.27 4.21 -1.17
C GLY A 149 22.51 4.31 -2.07
N TRP A 150 22.41 5.07 -3.16
CA TRP A 150 23.54 5.36 -4.05
C TRP A 150 24.54 6.35 -3.44
N LEU A 151 24.06 7.39 -2.74
CA LEU A 151 24.93 8.39 -2.09
C LEU A 151 25.79 7.81 -0.96
N ARG A 152 25.34 6.75 -0.27
CA ARG A 152 26.14 6.05 0.76
C ARG A 152 27.13 5.02 0.19
N GLY A 153 27.08 4.74 -1.12
CA GLY A 153 27.89 3.72 -1.78
C GLY A 153 29.17 4.22 -2.45
N GLN A 154 29.43 5.52 -2.46
CA GLN A 154 30.69 6.06 -2.99
C GLN A 154 31.78 5.98 -1.91
N PRO A 155 32.88 5.25 -2.13
CA PRO A 155 34.07 5.41 -1.29
C PRO A 155 34.61 6.84 -1.49
N GLY A 156 34.82 7.54 -0.37
CA GLY A 156 35.41 8.89 -0.35
C GLY A 156 36.88 8.90 -0.70
#